data_AF-A0A6I8TF93-F1
#
_entry.id   AF-A0A6I8TF93-F1
#
_cell.length_a   1.000
_cell.length_b   1.000
_cell.length_c   1.000
_cell.angle_alpha   90.00
_cell.angle_beta   90.00
_cell.angle_gamma   90.00
#
_symmetry.space_group_name_H-M   'P 1'
#
loop_
_entity.id
_entity.type
_entity.pdbx_description
1 polymer ?
#
loop_
_entity_poly.entity_id
_entity_poly.type
_entity_poly.pdbx_seq_one_letter_code
_entity_poly.pdbx_strand_id
1 'polypeptide(L)'
;MSYIVDVIATIAQQGSSNQVSGRISIRIIIFSLLFLTLLLYNYYTSSVVGGLLSSPGKGPYTIKEFTDSPLTLSFHDIGYNKVLFAESKDPTIREMYRKKAEPSREGKNTIPVYADVSTAVPYLKQGGYAFHCEFTEVFEEIANQFDAYEICELRTGASLFSDLNIIGMILPKRSMYSEIFKTTLIRAQEIGLIKRNLRRYRPEKPTCQAGSRIHPVEFHSVRTAFAILGVGFAASLVFFSFERLWFNSILKRESMNFIQ
;
A
#
# COMPACT_ATOMS: atom_id res chain seq x y z
N MET A 1 -4.33 25.39 -38.45
CA MET A 1 -3.49 24.19 -38.21
C MET A 1 -2.24 24.52 -37.41
N SER A 2 -1.44 25.53 -37.79
CA SER A 2 -0.21 25.94 -37.07
C SER A 2 -0.42 26.32 -35.59
N TYR A 3 -1.42 27.16 -35.29
CA TYR A 3 -1.64 27.66 -33.92
C TYR A 3 -1.98 26.57 -32.89
N ILE A 4 -2.63 25.48 -33.30
CA ILE A 4 -2.96 24.38 -32.38
C ILE A 4 -1.69 23.63 -31.97
N VAL A 5 -0.79 23.40 -32.92
CA VAL A 5 0.52 22.78 -32.66
C VAL A 5 1.37 23.69 -31.76
N ASP A 6 1.34 25.01 -32.00
CA ASP A 6 2.06 25.98 -31.15
C ASP A 6 1.54 26.00 -29.71
N VAL A 7 0.23 25.91 -29.50
CA VAL A 7 -0.36 25.83 -28.16
C VAL A 7 0.04 24.52 -27.46
N ILE A 8 -0.01 23.38 -28.16
CA ILE A 8 0.42 22.09 -27.61
C ILE A 8 1.91 22.11 -27.25
N ALA A 9 2.76 22.65 -28.13
CA ALA A 9 4.19 22.79 -27.88
C ALA A 9 4.48 23.71 -26.69
N THR A 10 3.70 24.78 -26.53
CA THR A 10 3.82 25.69 -25.38
C THR A 10 3.38 25.02 -24.08
N ILE A 11 2.29 24.25 -24.08
CA ILE A 11 1.86 23.44 -22.92
C ILE A 11 2.93 22.40 -22.55
N ALA A 12 3.57 21.79 -23.55
CA ALA A 12 4.69 20.87 -23.37
C ALA A 12 6.03 21.56 -23.04
N GLN A 13 6.05 22.88 -22.87
CA GLN A 13 7.25 23.70 -22.61
C GLN A 13 8.35 23.60 -23.68
N GLN A 14 8.01 23.19 -24.90
CA GLN A 14 8.95 23.09 -26.03
C GLN A 14 9.14 24.42 -26.78
N GLY A 15 8.34 25.44 -26.44
CA GLY A 15 8.34 26.74 -27.11
C GLY A 15 7.62 26.69 -28.47
N SER A 16 7.47 27.84 -29.12
CA SER A 16 6.93 27.93 -30.50
C SER A 16 8.04 28.38 -31.45
N SER A 17 8.11 27.75 -32.61
CA SER A 17 9.08 28.09 -33.68
C SER A 17 8.60 29.24 -34.57
N ASN A 18 7.32 29.62 -34.49
CA ASN A 18 6.77 30.69 -35.30
C ASN A 18 7.18 32.05 -34.74
N GLN A 19 7.70 32.92 -35.61
CA GLN A 19 8.16 34.28 -35.28
C GLN A 19 7.10 35.02 -34.44
N VAL A 20 7.52 35.50 -33.27
CA VAL A 20 6.69 36.24 -32.32
C VAL A 20 5.97 37.37 -33.05
N SER A 21 4.64 37.26 -33.17
CA SER A 21 3.83 38.28 -33.85
C SER A 21 4.12 39.67 -33.26
N GLY A 22 4.21 40.68 -34.13
CA GLY A 22 4.43 42.09 -33.72
C GLY A 22 3.26 42.67 -32.92
N ARG A 23 2.11 41.98 -32.86
CA ARG A 23 0.92 42.44 -32.15
C ARG A 23 1.04 42.21 -30.63
N ILE A 24 0.94 43.29 -29.86
CA ILE A 24 1.02 43.27 -28.39
C ILE A 24 -0.02 42.33 -27.76
N SER A 25 -1.25 42.28 -28.28
CA SER A 25 -2.32 41.41 -27.77
C SER A 25 -1.94 39.92 -27.79
N ILE A 26 -1.23 39.47 -28.83
CA ILE A 26 -0.79 38.06 -28.95
C ILE A 26 0.33 37.77 -27.95
N ARG A 27 1.23 38.74 -27.71
CA ARG A 27 2.30 38.60 -26.72
C ARG A 27 1.75 38.48 -25.30
N ILE A 28 0.72 39.24 -24.96
CA ILE A 28 0.05 39.16 -23.64
C ILE A 28 -0.58 37.76 -23.46
N ILE A 29 -1.23 37.22 -24.50
CA ILE A 29 -1.84 35.88 -24.45
C ILE A 29 -0.78 34.79 -24.32
N ILE A 30 0.31 34.86 -25.09
CA ILE A 30 1.40 33.87 -25.00
C ILE A 30 2.08 33.96 -23.62
N PHE A 31 2.29 35.16 -23.10
CA PHE A 31 2.87 35.35 -21.77
C PHE A 31 1.97 34.78 -20.67
N SER A 32 0.66 35.04 -20.71
CA SER A 32 -0.27 34.48 -19.73
C SER A 32 -0.36 32.95 -19.83
N LEU A 33 -0.33 32.40 -21.05
CA LEU A 33 -0.28 30.96 -21.29
C LEU A 33 1.01 30.33 -20.72
N LEU A 34 2.17 30.91 -21.01
CA LEU A 34 3.46 30.46 -20.48
C LEU A 34 3.50 30.51 -18.95
N PHE A 35 2.99 31.59 -18.35
CA PHE A 35 2.91 31.73 -16.91
C PHE A 35 1.98 30.67 -16.29
N LEU A 36 0.82 30.42 -16.90
CA LEU A 36 -0.10 29.38 -16.45
C LEU A 36 0.53 27.99 -16.54
N THR A 37 1.19 27.66 -17.66
CA THR A 37 1.87 26.37 -17.85
C THR A 37 3.02 26.18 -16.86
N LEU A 38 3.76 27.25 -16.54
CA LEU A 38 4.80 27.22 -15.50
C LEU A 38 4.21 26.86 -14.14
N LEU A 39 3.12 27.52 -13.72
CA LEU A 39 2.47 27.23 -12.44
C LEU A 39 1.92 25.80 -12.40
N LEU A 40 1.24 25.36 -13.47
CA LEU A 40 0.68 24.01 -13.57
C LEU A 40 1.78 22.94 -13.45
N TYR A 41 2.91 23.14 -14.12
CA TYR A 41 4.02 22.19 -14.08
C TYR A 41 4.67 22.11 -12.71
N ASN A 42 4.90 23.25 -12.05
CA ASN A 42 5.44 23.27 -10.68
C ASN A 42 4.48 22.63 -9.67
N TYR A 43 3.18 22.88 -9.80
CA TYR A 43 2.17 22.23 -8.98
C TYR A 43 2.11 20.72 -9.22
N TYR A 44 2.10 20.29 -10.48
CA TYR A 44 2.06 18.88 -10.85
C TYR A 44 3.28 18.13 -10.33
N THR A 45 4.49 18.64 -10.58
CA THR A 45 5.73 18.02 -10.11
C THR A 45 5.77 17.95 -8.58
N SER A 46 5.37 19.01 -7.88
CA SER A 46 5.30 19.02 -6.41
C SER A 46 4.27 18.03 -5.87
N SER A 47 3.11 17.90 -6.50
CA SER A 47 2.07 16.94 -6.11
C SER A 47 2.51 15.49 -6.32
N VAL A 48 3.14 15.20 -7.46
CA VAL A 48 3.70 13.87 -7.76
C VAL A 48 4.81 13.52 -6.77
N VAL A 49 5.76 14.42 -6.55
CA VAL A 49 6.84 14.21 -5.57
C VAL A 49 6.28 14.08 -4.15
N GLY A 50 5.33 14.92 -3.76
CA GLY A 50 4.66 14.84 -2.46
C GLY A 50 3.92 13.52 -2.26
N GLY A 51 3.26 13.02 -3.29
CA GLY A 51 2.60 11.70 -3.28
C GLY A 51 3.60 10.54 -3.17
N LEU A 52 4.74 10.63 -3.85
CA LEU A 52 5.80 9.60 -3.81
C LEU A 52 6.60 9.59 -2.50
N LEU A 53 6.76 10.76 -1.87
CA LEU A 53 7.41 10.92 -0.56
C LEU A 53 6.46 10.65 0.61
N SER A 54 5.16 10.68 0.37
CA SER A 54 4.18 10.31 1.38
C SER A 54 4.33 8.83 1.71
N SER A 55 4.38 8.52 3.01
CA SER A 55 4.48 7.13 3.48
C SER A 55 3.36 6.29 2.84
N PRO A 56 3.68 5.07 2.35
CA PRO A 56 2.66 4.19 1.78
C PRO A 56 1.51 4.04 2.77
N GLY A 57 0.30 3.96 2.19
CA GLY A 57 -0.98 4.07 2.88
C GLY A 57 -1.08 3.23 4.16
N LYS A 58 -2.03 3.60 5.04
CA LYS A 58 -2.33 2.78 6.23
C LYS A 58 -2.66 1.37 5.73
N GLY A 59 -1.83 0.38 6.10
CA GLY A 59 -2.05 -1.02 5.76
C GLY A 59 -3.41 -1.52 6.29
N PRO A 60 -3.82 -2.75 5.93
CA PRO A 60 -5.10 -3.29 6.36
C PRO A 60 -5.24 -3.20 7.88
N TYR A 61 -6.35 -2.62 8.34
CA TYR A 61 -6.64 -2.49 9.76
C TYR A 61 -7.75 -3.44 10.19
N THR A 62 -8.78 -3.62 9.37
CA THR A 62 -9.93 -4.47 9.70
C THR A 62 -9.75 -5.91 9.25
N ILE A 63 -10.44 -6.85 9.91
CA ILE A 63 -10.37 -8.29 9.56
C ILE A 63 -10.80 -8.53 8.10
N LYS A 64 -11.77 -7.75 7.61
CA LYS A 64 -12.21 -7.80 6.21
C LYS A 64 -11.11 -7.36 5.25
N GLU A 65 -10.43 -6.24 5.54
CA GLU A 65 -9.28 -5.80 4.75
C GLU A 65 -8.15 -6.84 4.75
N PHE A 66 -7.86 -7.50 5.88
CA PHE A 66 -6.89 -8.61 5.91
C PHE A 66 -7.34 -9.80 5.04
N THR A 67 -8.64 -10.09 5.04
CA THR A 67 -9.22 -11.18 4.24
C THR A 67 -9.13 -10.90 2.73
N ASP A 68 -9.28 -9.65 2.33
CA ASP A 68 -9.21 -9.23 0.93
C ASP A 68 -7.80 -8.85 0.46
N SER A 69 -6.88 -8.59 1.38
CA SER A 69 -5.49 -8.30 1.07
C SER A 69 -4.78 -9.49 0.40
N PRO A 70 -3.71 -9.25 -0.39
CA PRO A 70 -2.85 -10.32 -0.90
C PRO A 70 -1.96 -10.96 0.18
N LEU A 71 -2.01 -10.47 1.44
CA LEU A 71 -1.13 -10.94 2.50
C LEU A 71 -1.47 -12.39 2.90
N THR A 72 -0.42 -13.15 3.22
CA THR A 72 -0.55 -14.50 3.75
C THR A 72 -0.65 -14.44 5.26
N LEU A 73 -1.80 -14.85 5.80
CA LEU A 73 -2.07 -14.78 7.24
C LEU A 73 -1.60 -16.06 7.95
N SER A 74 -0.93 -15.90 9.09
CA SER A 74 -0.57 -16.98 10.01
C SER A 74 -0.87 -16.59 11.45
N PHE A 75 -0.98 -17.59 12.31
CA PHE A 75 -1.39 -17.46 13.71
C PHE A 75 -0.34 -18.07 14.63
N HIS A 76 -0.21 -17.50 15.83
CA HIS A 76 0.63 -18.10 16.85
C HIS A 76 0.09 -19.49 17.25
N ASP A 77 0.96 -20.49 17.33
CA ASP A 77 0.62 -21.89 17.66
C ASP A 77 0.25 -22.08 19.14
N ILE A 78 -0.92 -21.56 19.51
CA ILE A 78 -1.50 -21.65 20.86
C ILE A 78 -2.92 -22.17 20.81
N GLY A 79 -3.31 -22.87 21.87
CA GLY A 79 -4.59 -23.59 21.93
C GLY A 79 -5.82 -22.70 21.68
N TYR A 80 -5.83 -21.46 22.18
CA TYR A 80 -6.99 -20.59 22.03
C TYR A 80 -7.22 -20.12 20.59
N ASN A 81 -6.16 -19.95 19.78
CA ASN A 81 -6.33 -19.59 18.37
C ASN A 81 -7.01 -20.75 17.62
N LYS A 82 -6.62 -22.00 17.91
CA LYS A 82 -7.23 -23.20 17.31
C LYS A 82 -8.71 -23.32 17.68
N VAL A 83 -9.03 -23.10 18.96
CA VAL A 83 -10.42 -23.14 19.46
C VAL A 83 -11.25 -21.98 18.90
N LEU A 84 -10.69 -20.77 18.79
CA LEU A 84 -11.39 -19.62 18.22
C LEU A 84 -11.96 -19.94 16.83
N PHE A 85 -11.16 -20.53 15.94
CA PHE A 85 -11.64 -20.84 14.60
C PHE A 85 -12.64 -22.00 14.56
N ALA A 86 -12.53 -22.94 15.49
CA ALA A 86 -13.47 -24.04 15.61
C ALA A 86 -14.85 -23.59 16.15
N GLU A 87 -14.86 -22.64 17.09
CA GLU A 87 -16.07 -22.25 17.84
C GLU A 87 -16.65 -20.89 17.46
N SER A 88 -15.94 -20.07 16.68
CA SER A 88 -16.40 -18.73 16.33
C SER A 88 -17.68 -18.76 15.48
N LYS A 89 -18.67 -17.97 15.92
CA LYS A 89 -19.94 -17.74 15.22
C LYS A 89 -19.90 -16.50 14.32
N ASP A 90 -18.83 -15.72 14.37
CA ASP A 90 -18.70 -14.51 13.56
C ASP A 90 -18.50 -14.89 12.08
N PRO A 91 -19.39 -14.44 11.17
CA PRO A 91 -19.26 -14.74 9.75
C PRO A 91 -17.95 -14.21 9.14
N THR A 92 -17.43 -13.09 9.64
CA THR A 92 -16.20 -12.45 9.16
C THR A 92 -14.97 -13.30 9.48
N ILE A 93 -14.88 -13.81 10.72
CA ILE A 93 -13.77 -14.66 11.17
C ILE A 93 -13.82 -15.99 10.40
N ARG A 94 -15.02 -16.54 10.17
CA ARG A 94 -15.18 -17.79 9.44
C ARG A 94 -14.83 -17.65 7.96
N GLU A 95 -15.21 -16.55 7.33
CA GLU A 95 -14.81 -16.24 5.95
C GLU A 95 -13.29 -16.09 5.83
N MET A 96 -12.68 -15.34 6.76
CA MET A 96 -11.24 -15.16 6.84
C MET A 96 -10.51 -16.49 7.00
N TYR A 97 -10.95 -17.35 7.92
CA TYR A 97 -10.39 -18.68 8.14
C TYR A 97 -10.49 -19.56 6.88
N ARG A 98 -11.67 -19.62 6.26
CA ARG A 98 -11.91 -20.39 5.02
C ARG A 98 -11.00 -19.93 3.87
N LYS A 99 -10.84 -18.62 3.71
CA LYS A 99 -10.08 -18.05 2.58
C LYS A 99 -8.56 -18.10 2.80
N LYS A 100 -8.10 -17.93 4.05
CA LYS A 100 -6.68 -17.76 4.37
C LYS A 100 -6.07 -18.97 5.06
N ALA A 101 -6.75 -19.60 6.01
CA ALA A 101 -6.19 -20.61 6.91
C ALA A 101 -6.49 -22.06 6.49
N GLU A 102 -7.67 -22.32 5.92
CA GLU A 102 -8.09 -23.66 5.49
C GLU A 102 -7.24 -24.28 4.34
N PRO A 103 -6.78 -23.52 3.33
CA PRO A 103 -5.96 -24.11 2.27
C PRO A 103 -4.65 -24.67 2.84
N SER A 104 -4.40 -25.97 2.62
CA SER A 104 -3.16 -26.60 3.09
C SER A 104 -1.95 -25.91 2.46
N ARG A 105 -0.99 -25.58 3.33
CA ARG A 105 0.29 -24.96 2.99
C ARG A 105 1.46 -25.92 3.19
N GLU A 106 1.18 -27.17 3.53
CA GLU A 106 2.20 -28.20 3.72
C GLU A 106 3.01 -28.40 2.43
N GLY A 107 4.34 -28.36 2.53
CA GLY A 107 5.25 -28.57 1.40
C GLY A 107 5.48 -27.36 0.49
N LYS A 108 4.90 -26.19 0.77
CA LYS A 108 5.27 -24.92 0.12
C LYS A 108 6.34 -24.23 0.95
N ASN A 109 7.28 -23.51 0.33
CA ASN A 109 8.26 -22.63 1.02
C ASN A 109 7.57 -21.40 1.63
N THR A 110 6.54 -21.61 2.44
CA THR A 110 5.68 -20.60 3.03
C THR A 110 5.47 -20.91 4.49
N ILE A 111 5.30 -19.87 5.31
CA ILE A 111 4.98 -20.01 6.73
C ILE A 111 3.73 -20.92 6.93
N PRO A 112 3.79 -21.86 7.89
CA PRO A 112 2.63 -22.66 8.25
C PRO A 112 1.49 -21.79 8.79
N VAL A 113 0.27 -22.32 8.79
CA VAL A 113 -0.91 -21.61 9.32
C VAL A 113 -0.72 -21.28 10.80
N TYR A 114 -0.16 -22.22 11.55
CA TYR A 114 0.25 -22.05 12.94
C TYR A 114 1.77 -22.08 13.01
N ALA A 115 2.36 -21.03 13.57
CA ALA A 115 3.81 -20.87 13.69
C ALA A 115 4.17 -20.29 15.06
N ASP A 116 5.35 -20.62 15.55
CA ASP A 116 5.95 -19.94 16.70
C ASP A 116 6.43 -18.53 16.31
N VAL A 117 6.54 -17.64 17.30
CA VAL A 117 7.00 -16.25 17.10
C VAL A 117 8.38 -16.22 16.44
N SER A 118 9.31 -17.05 16.92
CA SER A 118 10.67 -17.16 16.39
C SER A 118 10.71 -17.52 14.89
N THR A 119 9.76 -18.35 14.46
CA THR A 119 9.64 -18.78 13.06
C THR A 119 8.94 -17.72 12.22
N ALA A 120 7.96 -17.01 12.77
CA ALA A 120 7.13 -16.06 12.05
C ALA A 120 7.80 -14.69 11.80
N VAL A 121 8.61 -14.22 12.74
CA VAL A 121 9.26 -12.89 12.67
C VAL A 121 10.15 -12.72 11.43
N PRO A 122 10.97 -13.71 11.01
CA PRO A 122 11.70 -13.63 9.74
C PRO A 122 10.80 -13.50 8.50
N TYR A 123 9.62 -14.13 8.48
CA TYR A 123 8.66 -13.97 7.38
C TYR A 123 8.00 -12.59 7.39
N LEU A 124 7.74 -12.02 8.57
CA LEU A 124 7.28 -10.63 8.68
C LEU A 124 8.30 -9.66 8.08
N LYS A 125 9.60 -9.91 8.30
CA LYS A 125 10.70 -9.11 7.73
C LYS A 125 10.77 -9.21 6.20
N GLN A 126 10.50 -10.39 5.62
CA GLN A 126 10.45 -10.58 4.16
C GLN A 126 9.31 -9.81 3.47
N GLY A 127 8.24 -9.48 4.22
CA GLY A 127 7.05 -8.82 3.69
C GLY A 127 6.09 -9.80 3.00
N GLY A 128 4.85 -9.36 2.78
CA GLY A 128 3.79 -10.19 2.19
C GLY A 128 3.07 -11.14 3.16
N TYR A 129 3.48 -11.14 4.44
CA TYR A 129 2.88 -11.94 5.50
C TYR A 129 2.22 -11.07 6.57
N ALA A 130 1.19 -11.60 7.20
CA ALA A 130 0.56 -11.04 8.39
C ALA A 130 0.54 -12.12 9.47
N PHE A 131 0.91 -11.76 10.70
CA PHE A 131 0.99 -12.71 11.81
C PHE A 131 0.13 -12.25 12.98
N HIS A 132 -0.79 -13.10 13.40
CA HIS A 132 -1.65 -12.86 14.54
C HIS A 132 -1.06 -13.55 15.79
N CYS A 133 -0.63 -12.73 16.75
CA CYS A 133 0.03 -13.14 17.98
C CYS A 133 -0.25 -12.14 19.11
N GLU A 134 0.21 -12.46 20.32
CA GLU A 134 0.18 -11.50 21.41
C GLU A 134 1.31 -10.46 21.22
N PHE A 135 0.97 -9.18 21.39
CA PHE A 135 1.92 -8.08 21.23
C PHE A 135 3.12 -8.16 22.17
N THR A 136 2.95 -8.75 23.35
CA THR A 136 3.99 -8.88 24.39
C THR A 136 5.16 -9.73 23.89
N GLU A 137 4.87 -10.86 23.27
CA GLU A 137 5.89 -11.81 22.81
C GLU A 137 6.56 -11.32 21.52
N VAL A 138 5.76 -10.82 20.57
CA VAL A 138 6.28 -10.47 19.24
C VAL A 138 7.14 -9.21 19.23
N PHE A 139 6.84 -8.22 20.08
CA PHE A 139 7.59 -6.96 20.07
C PHE A 139 9.01 -7.11 20.61
N GLU A 140 9.25 -8.04 21.54
CA GLU A 140 10.59 -8.36 22.00
C GLU A 140 11.43 -8.96 20.86
N GLU A 141 10.88 -9.95 20.15
CA GLU A 141 11.58 -10.60 19.04
C GLU A 141 11.82 -9.65 17.85
N ILE A 142 10.82 -8.82 17.53
CA ILE A 142 10.94 -7.78 16.51
C ILE A 142 12.04 -6.78 16.88
N ALA A 143 12.10 -6.32 18.14
CA ALA A 143 13.12 -5.38 18.57
C ALA A 143 14.55 -5.94 18.43
N ASN A 144 14.72 -7.26 18.51
CA ASN A 144 16.01 -7.93 18.36
C ASN A 144 16.41 -8.19 16.89
N GLN A 145 15.44 -8.46 16.01
CA GLN A 145 15.73 -8.87 14.61
C GLN A 145 15.54 -7.76 13.57
N PHE A 146 14.77 -6.71 13.87
CA PHE A 146 14.37 -5.70 12.90
C PHE A 146 15.26 -4.47 12.97
N ASP A 147 15.60 -3.92 11.81
CA ASP A 147 16.25 -2.63 11.70
C ASP A 147 15.27 -1.50 11.99
N ALA A 148 15.80 -0.31 12.32
CA ALA A 148 14.99 0.86 12.63
C ALA A 148 13.99 1.21 11.51
N TYR A 149 14.37 1.01 10.24
CA TYR A 149 13.47 1.22 9.09
C TYR A 149 12.36 0.17 9.02
N GLU A 150 12.67 -1.09 9.29
CA GLU A 150 11.70 -2.20 9.27
C GLU A 150 10.66 -2.02 10.40
N ILE A 151 11.10 -1.53 11.55
CA ILE A 151 10.22 -1.14 12.67
C ILE A 151 9.26 -0.01 12.26
N CYS A 152 9.73 0.97 11.50
CA CYS A 152 8.90 2.07 11.00
C CYS A 152 7.85 1.60 9.97
N GLU A 153 8.20 0.60 9.17
CA GLU A 153 7.31 0.01 8.17
C GLU A 153 6.28 -0.95 8.79
N LEU A 154 6.60 -1.56 9.94
CA LEU A 154 5.72 -2.48 10.67
C LEU A 154 4.34 -1.83 10.95
N ARG A 155 3.28 -2.50 10.49
CA ARG A 155 1.89 -2.09 10.74
C ARG A 155 1.19 -3.08 11.66
N THR A 156 0.34 -2.55 12.54
CA THR A 156 -0.47 -3.32 13.48
C THR A 156 -1.94 -3.17 13.09
N GLY A 157 -2.66 -4.29 13.02
CA GLY A 157 -4.09 -4.33 12.70
C GLY A 157 -4.98 -4.42 13.94
N ALA A 158 -6.29 -4.47 13.70
CA ALA A 158 -7.28 -4.75 14.73
C ALA A 158 -7.09 -6.14 15.33
N SER A 159 -7.27 -6.23 16.65
CA SER A 159 -7.21 -7.49 17.38
C SER A 159 -8.42 -8.37 17.06
N LEU A 160 -8.18 -9.65 16.83
CA LEU A 160 -9.24 -10.66 16.68
C LEU A 160 -9.99 -10.90 18.00
N PHE A 161 -9.39 -10.48 19.12
CA PHE A 161 -9.86 -10.70 20.49
C PHE A 161 -10.25 -9.40 21.20
N SER A 162 -10.88 -8.47 20.48
CA SER A 162 -11.22 -7.13 21.00
C SER A 162 -12.08 -7.15 22.27
N ASP A 163 -12.91 -8.17 22.44
CA ASP A 163 -13.88 -8.27 23.57
C ASP A 163 -13.38 -9.15 24.74
N LEU A 164 -12.21 -9.78 24.60
CA LEU A 164 -11.68 -10.71 25.59
C LEU A 164 -10.70 -9.99 26.52
N ASN A 165 -11.20 -9.57 27.68
CA ASN A 165 -10.39 -9.08 28.79
C ASN A 165 -9.70 -10.25 29.50
N ILE A 166 -8.60 -10.77 28.94
CA ILE A 166 -7.91 -11.98 29.44
C ILE A 166 -6.99 -11.72 30.64
N ILE A 167 -7.34 -10.78 31.53
CA ILE A 167 -6.63 -10.66 32.81
C ILE A 167 -7.46 -11.40 33.86
N GLY A 168 -7.19 -12.70 33.99
CA GLY A 168 -7.87 -13.57 34.94
C GLY A 168 -6.91 -14.58 35.55
N MET A 169 -7.22 -15.03 36.76
CA MET A 169 -6.52 -16.14 37.39
C MET A 169 -7.33 -17.42 37.16
N ILE A 170 -6.64 -18.49 36.79
CA ILE A 170 -7.27 -19.80 36.55
C ILE A 170 -7.25 -20.58 37.87
N LEU A 171 -8.44 -20.98 38.35
CA LEU A 171 -8.61 -21.78 39.56
C LEU A 171 -9.41 -23.05 39.30
N PRO A 172 -9.17 -24.13 40.07
CA PRO A 172 -10.00 -25.33 40.04
C PRO A 172 -11.47 -25.01 40.34
N LYS A 173 -12.38 -25.77 39.71
CA LYS A 173 -13.82 -25.65 39.99
C LYS A 173 -14.09 -25.86 41.48
N ARG A 174 -14.87 -24.96 42.08
CA ARG A 174 -15.22 -24.96 43.52
C ARG A 174 -14.01 -24.83 44.46
N SER A 175 -12.93 -24.19 44.03
CA SER A 175 -11.82 -23.85 44.93
C SER A 175 -12.27 -22.93 46.06
N MET A 176 -11.86 -23.24 47.29
CA MET A 176 -12.10 -22.40 48.48
C MET A 176 -11.44 -21.02 48.38
N TYR A 177 -10.43 -20.87 47.51
CA TYR A 177 -9.70 -19.63 47.33
C TYR A 177 -10.31 -18.69 46.29
N SER A 178 -11.34 -19.12 45.55
CA SER A 178 -11.92 -18.36 44.44
C SER A 178 -12.32 -16.92 44.84
N GLU A 179 -12.97 -16.76 45.99
CA GLU A 179 -13.42 -15.44 46.45
C GLU A 179 -12.23 -14.56 46.85
N ILE A 180 -11.22 -15.13 47.52
CA ILE A 180 -10.01 -14.41 47.91
C ILE A 180 -9.30 -13.86 46.67
N PHE A 181 -9.02 -14.70 45.67
CA PHE A 181 -8.36 -14.26 44.44
C PHE A 181 -9.19 -13.25 43.65
N LYS A 182 -10.51 -13.41 43.62
CA LYS A 182 -11.42 -12.47 42.96
C LYS A 182 -11.38 -11.09 43.63
N THR A 183 -11.57 -11.02 44.94
CA THR A 183 -11.53 -9.74 45.68
C THR A 183 -10.15 -9.09 45.56
N THR A 184 -9.07 -9.86 45.65
CA THR A 184 -7.71 -9.34 45.49
C THR A 184 -7.45 -8.79 44.08
N LEU A 185 -7.90 -9.48 43.03
CA LEU A 185 -7.73 -9.02 41.65
C LEU A 185 -8.52 -7.73 41.37
N ILE A 186 -9.78 -7.67 41.82
CA ILE A 186 -10.62 -6.48 41.69
C ILE A 186 -9.96 -5.30 42.41
N ARG A 187 -9.55 -5.48 43.66
CA ARG A 187 -8.87 -4.42 44.42
C ARG A 187 -7.58 -3.98 43.72
N ALA A 188 -6.79 -4.91 43.18
CA ALA A 188 -5.56 -4.59 42.45
C ALA A 188 -5.82 -3.81 41.14
N GLN A 189 -6.96 -4.05 40.48
CA GLN A 189 -7.41 -3.27 39.34
C GLN A 189 -7.88 -1.87 39.75
N GLU A 190 -8.71 -1.77 40.78
CA GLU A 190 -9.28 -0.50 41.28
C GLU A 190 -8.19 0.48 41.75
N ILE A 191 -7.21 -0.01 42.52
CA ILE A 191 -6.09 0.83 42.98
C ILE A 191 -5.03 1.07 41.88
N GLY A 192 -5.21 0.48 40.69
CA GLY A 192 -4.34 0.71 39.54
C GLY A 192 -3.02 -0.07 39.54
N LEU A 193 -2.82 -1.07 40.41
CA LEU A 193 -1.62 -1.91 40.40
C LEU A 193 -1.47 -2.67 39.08
N ILE A 194 -2.56 -3.23 38.54
CA ILE A 194 -2.55 -3.93 37.26
C ILE A 194 -2.14 -2.97 36.13
N LYS A 195 -2.73 -1.78 36.08
CA LYS A 195 -2.38 -0.74 35.09
C LYS A 195 -0.91 -0.33 35.17
N ARG A 196 -0.38 -0.16 36.38
CA ARG A 196 1.04 0.15 36.61
C ARG A 196 1.97 -0.98 36.13
N ASN A 197 1.66 -2.22 36.47
CA ASN A 197 2.47 -3.38 36.05
C ASN A 197 2.45 -3.55 34.54
N LEU A 198 1.29 -3.43 33.89
CA LEU A 198 1.19 -3.46 32.44
C LEU A 198 2.05 -2.36 31.80
N ARG A 199 1.99 -1.12 32.29
CA ARG A 199 2.84 -0.04 31.75
C ARG A 199 4.34 -0.29 31.94
N ARG A 200 4.73 -1.01 33.00
CA ARG A 200 6.14 -1.26 33.32
C ARG A 200 6.73 -2.45 32.58
N TYR A 201 5.95 -3.52 32.43
CA TYR A 201 6.45 -4.82 31.96
C TYR A 201 5.91 -5.22 30.59
N ARG A 202 4.82 -4.61 30.10
CA ARG A 202 4.33 -4.87 28.75
C ARG A 202 5.24 -4.13 27.77
N PRO A 203 5.98 -4.82 26.88
CA PRO A 203 6.70 -4.13 25.83
C PRO A 203 5.68 -3.41 24.94
N GLU A 204 5.92 -2.12 24.73
CA GLU A 204 5.20 -1.34 23.73
C GLU A 204 5.82 -1.57 22.35
N LYS A 205 5.08 -1.20 21.30
CA LYS A 205 5.64 -1.21 19.95
C LYS A 205 6.93 -0.37 19.94
N PRO A 206 8.06 -0.90 19.42
CA PRO A 206 9.30 -0.14 19.34
C PRO A 206 9.08 1.19 18.61
N THR A 207 9.66 2.26 19.14
CA THR A 207 9.51 3.59 18.53
C THR A 207 10.28 3.64 17.22
N CYS A 208 9.64 4.18 16.18
CA CYS A 208 10.30 4.44 14.91
C CYS A 208 11.34 5.55 15.12
N GLN A 209 12.62 5.18 15.12
CA GLN A 209 13.75 6.11 15.24
C GLN A 209 14.33 6.53 13.89
N ALA A 210 13.95 5.84 12.81
CA ALA A 210 14.44 6.16 11.48
C ALA A 210 13.67 7.33 10.86
N GLY A 211 14.37 8.15 10.06
CA GLY A 211 13.76 9.19 9.24
C GLY A 211 12.95 8.59 8.08
N SER A 212 12.22 9.46 7.35
CA SER A 212 11.47 9.06 6.15
C SER A 212 12.40 8.41 5.11
N ARG A 213 12.15 7.14 4.79
CA ARG A 213 12.85 6.43 3.72
C ARG A 213 12.17 6.73 2.39
N ILE A 214 12.94 7.25 1.43
CA ILE A 214 12.47 7.45 0.07
C ILE A 214 12.62 6.11 -0.65
N HIS A 215 11.49 5.48 -0.99
CA HIS A 215 11.52 4.26 -1.79
C HIS A 215 11.79 4.62 -3.26
N PRO A 216 12.62 3.83 -3.98
CA PRO A 216 12.79 4.04 -5.41
C PRO A 216 11.44 3.85 -6.11
N VAL A 217 11.16 4.70 -7.10
CA VAL A 217 9.90 4.65 -7.85
C VAL A 217 9.89 3.38 -8.71
N GLU A 218 8.93 2.50 -8.44
CA GLU A 218 8.75 1.29 -9.23
C GLU A 218 8.20 1.61 -10.63
N PHE A 219 8.58 0.80 -11.62
CA PHE A 219 8.10 0.93 -12.99
C PHE A 219 6.57 0.82 -13.10
N HIS A 220 5.93 0.13 -12.16
CA HIS A 220 4.47 0.01 -12.10
C HIS A 220 3.78 1.39 -12.07
N SER A 221 4.34 2.34 -11.33
CA SER A 221 3.78 3.68 -11.13
C SER A 221 3.77 4.52 -12.42
N VAL A 222 4.70 4.26 -13.34
CA VAL A 222 4.85 4.99 -14.62
C VAL A 222 4.32 4.21 -15.83
N ARG A 223 3.75 3.02 -15.62
CA ARG A 223 3.26 2.14 -16.70
C ARG A 223 2.24 2.83 -17.61
N THR A 224 1.34 3.62 -17.04
CA THR A 224 0.30 4.33 -17.80
C THR A 224 0.89 5.39 -18.73
N ALA A 225 1.91 6.12 -18.27
CA ALA A 225 2.61 7.12 -19.07
C ALA A 225 3.30 6.48 -20.29
N PHE A 226 4.02 5.38 -20.08
CA PHE A 226 4.64 4.62 -21.18
C PHE A 226 3.61 4.01 -22.15
N ALA A 227 2.47 3.54 -21.64
CA ALA A 227 1.40 3.01 -22.48
C ALA A 227 0.82 4.11 -23.40
N ILE A 228 0.57 5.31 -22.87
CA ILE A 228 0.08 6.45 -23.65
C ILE A 228 1.09 6.84 -24.74
N LEU A 229 2.39 6.91 -24.39
CA LEU A 229 3.45 7.20 -25.34
C LEU A 229 3.50 6.14 -26.48
N GLY A 230 3.40 4.86 -26.12
CA GLY A 230 3.39 3.76 -27.09
C GLY A 230 2.19 3.82 -28.04
N VAL A 231 0.99 4.08 -27.51
CA VAL A 231 -0.22 4.25 -28.33
C VAL A 231 -0.10 5.46 -29.25
N GLY A 232 0.42 6.58 -28.75
CA GLY A 232 0.64 7.79 -29.56
C GLY A 232 1.62 7.56 -30.71
N PHE A 233 2.72 6.85 -30.45
CA PHE A 233 3.69 6.49 -31.48
C PHE A 233 3.10 5.56 -32.54
N ALA A 234 2.36 4.53 -32.12
CA ALA A 234 1.68 3.61 -33.04
C ALA A 234 0.64 4.35 -33.92
N ALA A 235 -0.17 5.23 -33.33
CA ALA A 235 -1.14 6.03 -34.07
C ALA A 235 -0.46 6.94 -35.11
N SER A 236 0.65 7.58 -34.75
CA SER A 236 1.42 8.42 -35.69
C SER A 236 1.94 7.62 -36.89
N LEU A 237 2.49 6.42 -36.66
CA LEU A 237 2.94 5.54 -37.74
C LEU A 237 1.80 5.10 -38.67
N VAL A 238 0.61 4.84 -38.10
CA VAL A 238 -0.58 4.48 -38.86
C VAL A 238 -1.02 5.64 -39.75
N PHE A 239 -1.15 6.86 -39.21
CA PHE A 239 -1.50 8.04 -39.99
C PHE A 239 -0.48 8.32 -41.10
N PHE A 240 0.81 8.23 -40.80
CA PHE A 240 1.87 8.42 -41.79
C PHE A 240 1.80 7.38 -42.92
N SER A 241 1.52 6.12 -42.58
CA SER A 241 1.37 5.05 -43.56
C SER A 241 0.15 5.27 -44.46
N PHE A 242 -0.98 5.67 -43.88
CA PHE A 242 -2.18 6.03 -44.65
C PHE A 242 -1.95 7.21 -45.59
N GLU A 243 -1.30 8.27 -45.11
CA GLU A 243 -0.97 9.43 -45.94
C GLU A 243 -0.09 9.04 -47.13
N ARG A 244 0.94 8.21 -46.88
CA ARG A 244 1.83 7.74 -47.94
C ARG A 244 1.13 6.87 -48.99
N LEU A 245 0.24 5.98 -48.56
CA LEU A 245 -0.57 5.16 -49.46
C LEU A 245 -1.55 6.00 -50.28
N TRP A 246 -2.17 6.99 -49.64
CA TRP A 246 -3.07 7.94 -50.28
C TRP A 246 -2.34 8.78 -51.35
N PHE A 247 -1.19 9.34 -51.00
CA PHE A 247 -0.36 10.14 -51.90
C PHE A 247 0.13 9.33 -53.12
N ASN A 248 0.60 8.10 -52.89
CA ASN A 248 0.98 7.19 -53.98
C ASN A 248 -0.19 6.85 -54.90
N SER A 249 -1.41 6.72 -54.35
CA SER A 249 -2.61 6.43 -55.13
C SER A 249 -3.03 7.64 -55.99
N ILE A 250 -2.85 8.86 -55.49
CA ILE A 250 -3.09 10.09 -56.26
C ILE A 250 -2.08 10.24 -57.39
N LEU A 251 -0.78 10.08 -57.12
CA LEU A 251 0.26 10.15 -58.15
C LEU A 251 0.06 9.12 -59.26
N LYS A 252 -0.37 7.90 -58.91
CA LYS A 252 -0.69 6.87 -59.90
C LYS A 252 -1.89 7.26 -60.76
N ARG A 253 -2.89 7.94 -60.19
CA ARG A 253 -4.06 8.45 -60.91
C ARG A 253 -3.71 9.61 -61.85
N GLU A 254 -2.82 10.51 -61.46
CA GLU A 254 -2.33 11.60 -62.33
C GLU A 254 -1.46 11.08 -63.48
N SER A 255 -0.60 10.09 -63.23
CA SER A 255 0.22 9.47 -64.30
C SER A 255 -0.60 8.77 -65.37
N MET A 256 -1.78 8.23 -65.01
CA MET A 256 -2.66 7.49 -65.93
C MET A 256 -3.54 8.43 -66.77
N ASN A 257 -3.83 9.64 -66.27
CA ASN A 257 -4.56 10.68 -67.01
C ASN A 257 -3.68 11.46 -68.00
N PHE A 258 -2.35 11.35 -67.93
CA PHE A 258 -1.42 12.03 -68.84
C PHE A 258 -1.07 11.20 -70.10
N ILE A 259 -1.46 9.92 -70.14
CA ILE A 259 -1.18 8.98 -71.25
C ILE A 259 -2.40 8.87 -72.21
N GLN A 260 -3.50 9.57 -71.91
CA GLN A 260 -4.73 9.60 -72.70
C GLN A 260 -4.93 10.98 -73.33
#